data_AF-A0A9E0RR14-F1
#
_entry.id   AF-A0A9E0RR14-F1
#
_cell.length_a   1.000
_cell.length_b   1.000
_cell.length_c   1.000
_cell.angle_alpha   90.00
_cell.angle_beta   90.00
_cell.angle_gamma   90.00
#
_symmetry.space_group_name_H-M   'P 1'
#
loop_
_entity.id
_entity.type
_entity.pdbx_description
1 polymer ?
#
loop_
_entity_poly.entity_id
_entity_poly.type
_entity_poly.pdbx_seq_one_letter_code
_entity_poly.pdbx_strand_id
1 'polypeptide(L)'
;RKVEPEHEILVLEDYRMRHGLYRTDPDLLAAHAAHPWITVWDDHEMMNDTWRAGAENHDESEGDFFQRIHAARQAYHEWMPIRTGPEGDQGVIYRAFQIGDLADLIMLDTRLVGRDEQLDYGKGIERAGSVEAFLKNELYHPERQMLGKEQEAWLQQALQSSKARGATWQVLGQQVLMGKLNIPVIPPEELANIELSEYARPRVEQTQQLAPYGLPSNLDAWDGYPAARERLFAMLSAHATNPISLAGDTHNGWAFNLTNAQGEAVGVEWGTPGVSSPGLENYVPLPPEQMQALLKGASPDLVACDTSQRGWTQVTLAPEAATAQWRFVSSVVEPTYHTSAGEPLVTRRDTRRLT
;
A
#
# COMPACT_ATOMS: atom_id res chain seq x y z
N ARG A 1 -12.72 17.47 -12.05
CA ARG A 1 -12.66 18.84 -11.47
C ARG A 1 -11.25 19.36 -11.70
N LYS A 2 -11.05 20.67 -11.91
CA LYS A 2 -9.69 21.22 -11.87
C LYS A 2 -9.20 21.18 -10.43
N VAL A 3 -7.94 20.81 -10.25
CA VAL A 3 -7.33 20.69 -8.93
C VAL A 3 -7.01 22.09 -8.41
N GLU A 4 -7.35 22.36 -7.16
CA GLU A 4 -7.11 23.62 -6.46
C GLU A 4 -6.35 23.33 -5.16
N PRO A 5 -5.30 24.11 -4.80
CA PRO A 5 -4.65 25.09 -5.69
C PRO A 5 -4.06 24.42 -6.93
N GLU A 6 -3.90 25.19 -8.01
CA GLU A 6 -3.24 24.74 -9.25
C GLU A 6 -1.72 24.55 -9.07
N HIS A 7 -1.15 24.97 -7.94
CA HIS A 7 0.24 24.73 -7.56
C HIS A 7 0.37 23.61 -6.52
N GLU A 8 1.63 23.23 -6.24
CA GLU A 8 1.94 22.27 -5.18
C GLU A 8 1.45 22.77 -3.82
N ILE A 9 0.91 21.88 -2.99
CA ILE A 9 0.31 22.24 -1.70
C ILE A 9 1.39 22.33 -0.62
N LEU A 10 1.69 23.53 -0.13
CA LEU A 10 2.83 23.76 0.77
C LEU A 10 2.38 24.20 2.16
N VAL A 11 1.40 25.11 2.22
CA VAL A 11 0.93 25.69 3.49
C VAL A 11 -0.45 25.16 3.88
N LEU A 12 -0.83 25.34 5.14
CA LEU A 12 -2.10 24.82 5.69
C LEU A 12 -3.34 25.15 4.85
N GLU A 13 -3.41 26.37 4.31
CA GLU A 13 -4.55 26.78 3.48
C GLU A 13 -4.61 26.00 2.15
N ASP A 14 -3.46 25.65 1.57
CA ASP A 14 -3.40 24.84 0.36
C ASP A 14 -3.96 23.44 0.61
N TYR A 15 -3.53 22.82 1.71
CA TYR A 15 -4.05 21.51 2.13
C TYR A 15 -5.55 21.56 2.40
N ARG A 16 -6.04 22.58 3.13
CA ARG A 16 -7.49 22.78 3.38
C ARG A 16 -8.27 22.96 2.09
N MET A 17 -7.75 23.73 1.13
CA MET A 17 -8.40 23.96 -0.15
C MET A 17 -8.47 22.67 -0.97
N ARG A 18 -7.37 21.91 -1.04
CA ARG A 18 -7.33 20.61 -1.71
C ARG A 18 -8.35 19.65 -1.11
N HIS A 19 -8.36 19.57 0.21
CA HIS A 19 -9.31 18.79 0.97
C HIS A 19 -10.75 19.23 0.70
N GLY A 20 -11.05 20.52 0.80
CA GLY A 20 -12.38 21.08 0.52
C GLY A 20 -12.86 20.78 -0.90
N LEU A 21 -11.99 20.91 -1.90
CA LEU A 21 -12.29 20.58 -3.29
C LEU A 21 -12.73 19.12 -3.44
N TYR A 22 -11.98 18.16 -2.88
CA TYR A 22 -12.34 16.74 -2.98
C TYR A 22 -13.71 16.46 -2.33
N ARG A 23 -14.08 17.13 -1.23
CA ARG A 23 -15.40 16.99 -0.59
C ARG A 23 -16.51 17.82 -1.25
N THR A 24 -16.27 18.45 -2.39
CA THR A 24 -17.36 18.95 -3.26
C THR A 24 -17.97 17.84 -4.12
N ASP A 25 -17.34 16.66 -4.18
CA ASP A 25 -17.84 15.51 -4.90
C ASP A 25 -19.10 14.94 -4.22
N PRO A 26 -20.27 14.94 -4.90
CA PRO A 26 -21.51 14.46 -4.29
C PRO A 26 -21.49 12.96 -4.00
N ASP A 27 -20.75 12.16 -4.77
CA ASP A 27 -20.66 10.71 -4.57
C ASP A 27 -19.78 10.40 -3.35
N LEU A 28 -18.68 11.14 -3.17
CA LEU A 28 -17.86 11.05 -1.95
C LEU A 28 -18.67 11.46 -0.71
N LEU A 29 -19.41 12.58 -0.79
CA LEU A 29 -20.28 13.03 0.31
C LEU A 29 -21.36 11.98 0.64
N ALA A 30 -21.98 11.37 -0.37
CA ALA A 30 -22.98 10.32 -0.18
C ALA A 30 -22.37 9.08 0.49
N ALA A 31 -21.17 8.65 0.09
CA ALA A 31 -20.48 7.51 0.69
C ALA A 31 -20.07 7.79 2.16
N HIS A 32 -19.62 9.01 2.47
CA HIS A 32 -19.35 9.45 3.84
C HIS A 32 -20.61 9.54 4.71
N ALA A 33 -21.75 9.93 4.13
CA ALA A 33 -23.02 9.98 4.86
C ALA A 33 -23.61 8.58 5.12
N ALA A 34 -23.35 7.61 4.25
CA ALA A 34 -23.94 6.28 4.33
C ALA A 34 -23.29 5.35 5.37
N HIS A 35 -22.00 5.55 5.67
CA HIS A 35 -21.21 4.63 6.51
C HIS A 35 -20.25 5.35 7.44
N PRO A 36 -19.85 4.76 8.58
CA PRO A 36 -18.71 5.23 9.35
C PRO A 36 -17.39 4.92 8.61
N TRP A 37 -16.42 5.82 8.68
CA TRP A 37 -15.12 5.67 8.03
C TRP A 37 -14.01 5.50 9.06
N ILE A 38 -13.18 4.47 8.88
CA ILE A 38 -11.92 4.29 9.62
C ILE A 38 -10.81 4.62 8.64
N THR A 39 -10.24 5.81 8.76
CA THR A 39 -9.25 6.31 7.81
C THR A 39 -7.84 6.24 8.36
N VAL A 40 -6.89 6.09 7.47
CA VAL A 40 -5.48 6.32 7.69
C VAL A 40 -4.92 6.97 6.44
N TRP A 41 -3.96 7.89 6.61
CA TRP A 41 -3.31 8.53 5.49
C TRP A 41 -2.35 7.58 4.78
N ASP A 42 -2.04 7.94 3.56
CA ASP A 42 -0.86 7.55 2.83
C ASP A 42 0.07 8.77 2.62
N ASP A 43 0.99 8.69 1.69
CA ASP A 43 1.91 9.75 1.30
C ASP A 43 1.21 10.95 0.64
N HIS A 44 0.23 10.73 -0.24
CA HIS A 44 -0.45 11.81 -0.98
C HIS A 44 -1.39 12.71 -0.15
N GLU A 45 -1.66 12.37 1.12
CA GLU A 45 -2.20 13.31 2.10
C GLU A 45 -1.17 14.36 2.55
N MET A 46 0.11 14.15 2.21
CA MET A 46 1.27 14.98 2.56
C MET A 46 2.06 15.35 1.29
N MET A 47 2.97 14.47 0.85
CA MET A 47 3.83 14.57 -0.33
C MET A 47 4.14 13.17 -0.86
N ASN A 48 4.35 13.04 -2.18
CA ASN A 48 4.71 11.76 -2.81
C ASN A 48 5.91 11.10 -2.11
N ASP A 49 5.82 9.80 -1.85
CA ASP A 49 6.89 8.97 -1.27
C ASP A 49 7.40 9.50 0.09
N THR A 50 6.50 10.02 0.94
CA THR A 50 6.88 10.52 2.27
C THR A 50 7.44 9.41 3.17
N TRP A 51 8.53 9.73 3.88
CA TRP A 51 9.11 8.96 4.98
C TRP A 51 9.33 9.88 6.20
N ARG A 52 9.83 9.36 7.33
CA ARG A 52 9.80 10.10 8.61
C ARG A 52 10.52 11.46 8.64
N ALA A 53 11.40 11.74 7.69
CA ALA A 53 12.15 13.01 7.63
C ALA A 53 12.34 13.56 6.20
N GLY A 54 11.55 13.11 5.23
CA GLY A 54 11.62 13.60 3.84
C GLY A 54 10.51 13.03 2.95
N ALA A 55 10.52 13.42 1.69
CA ALA A 55 9.60 12.93 0.65
C ALA A 55 10.25 13.15 -0.74
N GLU A 56 9.76 12.48 -1.78
CA GLU A 56 10.24 12.71 -3.16
C GLU A 56 9.86 14.12 -3.63
N ASN A 57 8.61 14.52 -3.41
CA ASN A 57 8.08 15.83 -3.80
C ASN A 57 8.27 16.87 -2.69
N HIS A 58 9.48 16.94 -2.13
CA HIS A 58 9.86 18.02 -1.23
C HIS A 58 11.35 18.39 -1.31
N ASP A 59 11.63 19.69 -1.41
CA ASP A 59 12.99 20.23 -1.37
C ASP A 59 13.09 21.55 -0.56
N GLU A 60 14.32 22.03 -0.35
CA GLU A 60 14.59 23.22 0.47
C GLU A 60 13.93 24.51 -0.05
N SER A 61 13.56 24.58 -1.34
CA SER A 61 12.89 25.74 -1.92
C SER A 61 11.40 25.83 -1.52
N GLU A 62 10.84 24.74 -1.02
CA GLU A 62 9.44 24.64 -0.59
C GLU A 62 9.25 24.90 0.91
N GLY A 63 10.32 25.24 1.63
CA GLY A 63 10.30 25.55 3.05
C GLY A 63 10.71 24.37 3.95
N ASP A 64 10.32 24.43 5.21
CA ASP A 64 10.67 23.40 6.20
C ASP A 64 9.73 22.18 6.11
N PHE A 65 10.31 21.00 5.93
CA PHE A 65 9.58 19.73 5.84
C PHE A 65 8.62 19.52 7.02
N PHE A 66 9.06 19.76 8.25
CA PHE A 66 8.24 19.50 9.43
C PHE A 66 7.10 20.50 9.57
N GLN A 67 7.27 21.75 9.12
CA GLN A 67 6.18 22.72 8.99
C GLN A 67 5.15 22.27 7.94
N ARG A 68 5.59 21.74 6.79
CA ARG A 68 4.69 21.20 5.77
C ARG A 68 3.92 19.98 6.27
N ILE A 69 4.59 19.03 6.95
CA ILE A 69 3.94 17.89 7.62
C ILE A 69 2.93 18.34 8.68
N HIS A 70 3.27 19.36 9.48
CA HIS A 70 2.37 19.92 10.47
C HIS A 70 1.09 20.45 9.81
N ALA A 71 1.22 21.22 8.72
CA ALA A 71 0.10 21.72 7.94
C ALA A 71 -0.77 20.59 7.35
N ALA A 72 -0.14 19.59 6.73
CA ALA A 72 -0.82 18.43 6.15
C ALA A 72 -1.63 17.64 7.18
N ARG A 73 -1.01 17.28 8.31
CA ARG A 73 -1.67 16.53 9.40
C ARG A 73 -2.83 17.30 10.01
N GLN A 74 -2.64 18.60 10.26
CA GLN A 74 -3.71 19.44 10.78
C GLN A 74 -4.91 19.45 9.83
N ALA A 75 -4.69 19.72 8.53
CA ALA A 75 -5.77 19.70 7.56
C ALA A 75 -6.43 18.32 7.45
N TYR A 76 -5.66 17.23 7.51
CA TYR A 76 -6.22 15.88 7.50
C TYR A 76 -7.19 15.66 8.66
N HIS A 77 -6.79 16.01 9.89
CA HIS A 77 -7.62 15.90 11.09
C HIS A 77 -8.84 16.82 11.09
N GLU A 78 -8.73 18.03 10.54
CA GLU A 78 -9.87 18.96 10.42
C GLU A 78 -11.00 18.40 9.55
N TRP A 79 -10.65 17.53 8.60
CA TRP A 79 -11.59 17.07 7.60
C TRP A 79 -11.92 15.58 7.63
N MET A 80 -11.15 14.76 8.33
CA MET A 80 -11.39 13.32 8.48
C MET A 80 -12.10 13.02 9.80
N PRO A 81 -12.97 11.99 9.85
CA PRO A 81 -13.72 11.64 11.06
C PRO A 81 -12.84 10.89 12.08
N ILE A 82 -11.79 11.56 12.57
CA ILE A 82 -10.80 11.00 13.49
C ILE A 82 -10.97 11.65 14.85
N ARG A 83 -10.91 10.85 15.91
CA ARG A 83 -10.88 11.37 17.28
C ARG A 83 -9.49 11.90 17.57
N THR A 84 -9.40 13.20 17.85
CA THR A 84 -8.19 13.83 18.34
C THR A 84 -7.86 13.33 19.75
N GLY A 85 -6.66 12.79 19.93
CA GLY A 85 -6.17 12.34 21.24
C GLY A 85 -5.75 13.51 22.14
N PRO A 86 -5.32 13.23 23.39
CA PRO A 86 -4.81 14.24 24.31
C PRO A 86 -3.58 15.00 23.77
N GLU A 87 -2.82 14.39 22.85
CA GLU A 87 -1.66 14.98 22.19
C GLU A 87 -2.02 15.92 21.02
N GLY A 88 -3.31 16.09 20.71
CA GLY A 88 -3.80 16.98 19.66
C GLY A 88 -3.87 16.35 18.26
N ASP A 89 -4.16 17.18 17.25
CA ASP A 89 -4.46 16.81 15.85
C ASP A 89 -3.25 16.26 15.07
N GLN A 90 -2.17 15.88 15.76
CA GLN A 90 -0.86 15.58 15.15
C GLN A 90 -0.14 14.39 15.76
N GLY A 91 -0.81 13.67 16.66
CA GLY A 91 -0.29 12.46 17.28
C GLY A 91 -0.23 11.28 16.31
N VAL A 92 0.08 10.13 16.89
CA VAL A 92 0.03 8.81 16.24
C VAL A 92 -1.36 8.52 15.66
N ILE A 93 -1.43 8.09 14.39
CA ILE A 93 -2.70 7.69 13.74
C ILE A 93 -3.00 6.19 13.83
N TYR A 94 -1.98 5.35 14.03
CA TYR A 94 -2.17 3.90 14.12
C TYR A 94 -2.98 3.56 15.37
N ARG A 95 -3.94 2.64 15.23
CA ARG A 95 -4.93 2.31 16.27
C ARG A 95 -5.67 1.03 15.93
N ALA A 96 -6.30 0.40 16.92
CA ALA A 96 -7.01 -0.87 16.74
C ALA A 96 -8.48 -0.78 17.17
N PHE A 97 -9.34 -1.56 16.50
CA PHE A 97 -10.77 -1.63 16.74
C PHE A 97 -11.22 -3.09 16.87
N GLN A 98 -11.95 -3.37 17.95
CA GLN A 98 -12.50 -4.69 18.20
C GLN A 98 -13.90 -4.80 17.59
N ILE A 99 -14.13 -5.82 16.76
CA ILE A 99 -15.43 -6.10 16.12
C ILE A 99 -15.99 -7.39 16.71
N GLY A 100 -16.53 -7.30 17.93
CA GLY A 100 -16.87 -8.47 18.74
C GLY A 100 -15.71 -9.47 18.78
N ASP A 101 -15.98 -10.76 18.87
CA ASP A 101 -14.95 -11.80 18.79
C ASP A 101 -14.64 -12.25 17.35
N LEU A 102 -15.24 -11.57 16.36
CA LEU A 102 -15.04 -11.89 14.95
C LEU A 102 -13.69 -11.36 14.46
N ALA A 103 -13.39 -10.10 14.69
CA ALA A 103 -12.18 -9.50 14.15
C ALA A 103 -11.59 -8.40 15.04
N ASP A 104 -10.29 -8.21 14.90
CA ASP A 104 -9.58 -6.99 15.28
C ASP A 104 -9.09 -6.30 14.01
N LEU A 105 -9.53 -5.06 13.78
CA LEU A 105 -9.00 -4.18 12.73
C LEU A 105 -7.87 -3.34 13.31
N ILE A 106 -6.63 -3.59 12.88
CA ILE A 106 -5.41 -2.98 13.39
C ILE A 106 -4.85 -2.08 12.30
N MET A 107 -5.09 -0.77 12.42
CA MET A 107 -4.65 0.23 11.44
C MET A 107 -3.21 0.63 11.71
N LEU A 108 -2.35 0.56 10.69
CA LEU A 108 -0.92 0.90 10.75
C LEU A 108 -0.64 2.23 10.05
N ASP A 109 0.52 2.80 10.36
CA ASP A 109 1.13 3.93 9.69
C ASP A 109 2.47 3.46 9.13
N THR A 110 2.58 3.32 7.82
CA THR A 110 3.82 2.94 7.14
C THR A 110 4.47 4.14 6.44
N ARG A 111 4.27 5.38 6.91
CA ARG A 111 4.86 6.58 6.32
C ARG A 111 5.68 7.38 7.31
N LEU A 112 5.09 7.89 8.38
CA LEU A 112 5.73 8.97 9.16
C LEU A 112 6.35 8.54 10.49
N VAL A 113 5.92 7.42 11.06
CA VAL A 113 6.40 7.05 12.41
C VAL A 113 7.82 6.49 12.35
N GLY A 114 8.02 5.40 11.61
CA GLY A 114 9.29 4.68 11.66
C GLY A 114 10.03 4.54 10.35
N ARG A 115 9.40 4.88 9.23
CA ARG A 115 9.91 4.54 7.90
C ARG A 115 11.23 5.24 7.59
N ASP A 116 12.25 4.45 7.25
CA ASP A 116 13.48 4.96 6.63
C ASP A 116 13.21 5.41 5.19
N GLU A 117 14.04 6.30 4.67
CA GLU A 117 14.05 6.65 3.24
C GLU A 117 14.10 5.40 2.34
N GLN A 118 13.37 5.47 1.23
CA GLN A 118 13.30 4.48 0.18
C GLN A 118 14.65 4.34 -0.50
N LEU A 119 14.95 3.14 -0.98
CA LEU A 119 16.13 2.93 -1.80
C LEU A 119 15.80 3.18 -3.26
N ASP A 120 16.79 3.64 -4.02
CA ASP A 120 16.73 3.74 -5.47
C ASP A 120 17.71 2.74 -6.08
N TYR A 121 17.27 1.94 -7.05
CA TYR A 121 18.14 0.93 -7.66
C TYR A 121 19.34 1.55 -8.38
N GLY A 122 19.14 2.63 -9.15
CA GLY A 122 20.21 3.24 -9.93
C GLY A 122 21.33 3.77 -9.02
N LYS A 123 20.98 4.72 -8.16
CA LYS A 123 21.90 5.36 -7.20
C LYS A 123 22.46 4.35 -6.20
N GLY A 124 21.62 3.42 -5.72
CA GLY A 124 22.01 2.41 -4.75
C GLY A 124 23.01 1.40 -5.31
N ILE A 125 22.76 0.85 -6.50
CA ILE A 125 23.67 -0.10 -7.15
C ILE A 125 24.99 0.58 -7.54
N GLU A 126 24.94 1.81 -8.07
CA GLU A 126 26.14 2.58 -8.38
C GLU A 126 27.01 2.79 -7.13
N ARG A 127 26.39 3.25 -6.03
CA ARG A 127 27.07 3.44 -4.74
C ARG A 127 27.66 2.15 -4.18
N ALA A 128 26.92 1.05 -4.25
CA ALA A 128 27.36 -0.25 -3.73
C ALA A 128 28.39 -0.96 -4.62
N GLY A 129 28.47 -0.58 -5.91
CA GLY A 129 29.40 -1.13 -6.90
C GLY A 129 28.94 -2.44 -7.56
N SER A 130 27.89 -3.09 -7.05
CA SER A 130 27.24 -4.25 -7.70
C SER A 130 25.83 -4.47 -7.15
N VAL A 131 25.01 -5.25 -7.88
CA VAL A 131 23.67 -5.65 -7.43
C VAL A 131 23.76 -6.46 -6.13
N GLU A 132 24.69 -7.41 -6.03
CA GLU A 132 24.86 -8.25 -4.85
C GLU A 132 25.24 -7.43 -3.61
N ALA A 133 26.12 -6.43 -3.78
CA ALA A 133 26.51 -5.52 -2.71
C ALA A 133 25.34 -4.65 -2.25
N PHE A 134 24.54 -4.12 -3.19
CA PHE A 134 23.33 -3.36 -2.89
C PHE A 134 22.33 -4.20 -2.10
N LEU A 135 22.04 -5.42 -2.57
CA LEU A 135 21.11 -6.31 -1.89
C LEU A 135 21.56 -6.59 -0.46
N LYS A 136 22.81 -7.01 -0.29
CA LYS A 136 23.33 -7.42 1.03
C LYS A 136 23.43 -6.25 2.01
N ASN A 137 23.95 -5.11 1.58
CA ASN A 137 24.37 -4.04 2.48
C ASN A 137 23.32 -2.94 2.63
N GLU A 138 22.38 -2.82 1.69
CA GLU A 138 21.36 -1.77 1.71
C GLU A 138 19.95 -2.36 1.80
N LEU A 139 19.51 -3.14 0.81
CA LEU A 139 18.12 -3.63 0.75
C LEU A 139 17.79 -4.55 1.93
N TYR A 140 18.63 -5.56 2.19
CA TYR A 140 18.47 -6.53 3.28
C TYR A 140 19.15 -6.08 4.58
N HIS A 141 19.52 -4.80 4.70
CA HIS A 141 20.15 -4.29 5.92
C HIS A 141 19.20 -4.47 7.13
N PRO A 142 19.64 -5.13 8.22
CA PRO A 142 18.76 -5.58 9.29
C PRO A 142 18.10 -4.43 10.06
N GLU A 143 18.73 -3.26 10.06
CA GLU A 143 18.24 -2.10 10.80
C GLU A 143 17.15 -1.32 10.06
N ARG A 144 16.88 -1.61 8.77
CA ARG A 144 15.84 -0.88 8.04
C ARG A 144 14.48 -1.04 8.69
N GLN A 145 13.76 0.07 8.77
CA GLN A 145 12.49 0.24 9.48
C GLN A 145 11.39 0.69 8.53
N MET A 146 10.21 0.07 8.69
CA MET A 146 8.96 0.54 8.10
C MET A 146 8.08 1.18 9.18
N LEU A 147 7.77 0.42 10.25
CA LEU A 147 6.92 0.87 11.35
C LEU A 147 7.68 1.59 12.46
N GLY A 148 8.96 1.26 12.63
CA GLY A 148 9.75 1.74 13.77
C GLY A 148 9.42 0.98 15.06
N LYS A 149 10.33 1.05 16.02
CA LYS A 149 10.33 0.16 17.20
C LYS A 149 9.09 0.32 18.08
N GLU A 150 8.58 1.54 18.24
CA GLU A 150 7.43 1.82 19.10
C GLU A 150 6.14 1.21 18.54
N GLN A 151 5.91 1.38 17.23
CA GLN A 151 4.76 0.79 16.57
C GLN A 151 4.90 -0.73 16.41
N GLU A 152 6.11 -1.26 16.18
CA GLU A 152 6.36 -2.71 16.20
C GLU A 152 5.98 -3.30 17.57
N ALA A 153 6.43 -2.68 18.67
CA ALA A 153 6.11 -3.12 20.03
C ALA A 153 4.60 -3.02 20.33
N TRP A 154 3.96 -1.93 19.93
CA TRP A 154 2.51 -1.75 20.05
C TRP A 154 1.73 -2.81 19.26
N LEU A 155 2.13 -3.07 18.01
CA LEU A 155 1.49 -4.08 17.15
C LEU A 155 1.60 -5.47 17.79
N GLN A 156 2.77 -5.81 18.33
CA GLN A 156 2.96 -7.08 19.04
C GLN A 156 1.96 -7.23 20.20
N GLN A 157 1.79 -6.18 21.01
CA GLN A 157 0.84 -6.18 22.13
C GLN A 157 -0.62 -6.27 21.66
N ALA A 158 -0.97 -5.58 20.57
CA ALA A 158 -2.30 -5.64 19.97
C ALA A 158 -2.63 -7.06 19.49
N LEU A 159 -1.69 -7.72 18.81
CA LEU A 159 -1.84 -9.10 18.34
C LEU A 159 -1.95 -10.10 19.50
N GLN A 160 -1.09 -9.96 20.53
CA GLN A 160 -1.17 -10.79 21.74
C GLN A 160 -2.51 -10.65 22.44
N SER A 161 -3.02 -9.43 22.57
CA SER A 161 -4.32 -9.14 23.17
C SER A 161 -5.48 -9.72 22.35
N SER A 162 -5.44 -9.56 21.02
CA SER A 162 -6.38 -10.16 20.07
C SER A 162 -6.45 -11.67 20.23
N LYS A 163 -5.29 -12.34 20.25
CA LYS A 163 -5.19 -13.79 20.40
C LYS A 163 -5.66 -14.28 21.76
N ALA A 164 -5.30 -13.59 22.85
CA ALA A 164 -5.76 -13.92 24.19
C ALA A 164 -7.28 -13.80 24.33
N ARG A 165 -7.88 -12.83 23.65
CA ARG A 165 -9.34 -12.63 23.59
C ARG A 165 -10.07 -13.67 22.75
N GLY A 166 -9.36 -14.37 21.85
CA GLY A 166 -9.94 -15.37 20.95
C GLY A 166 -10.56 -14.77 19.69
N ALA A 167 -10.11 -13.58 19.26
CA ALA A 167 -10.58 -12.97 18.02
C ALA A 167 -10.25 -13.87 16.81
N THR A 168 -11.21 -14.04 15.90
CA THR A 168 -11.06 -14.97 14.77
C THR A 168 -10.08 -14.43 13.72
N TRP A 169 -10.23 -13.16 13.33
CA TRP A 169 -9.42 -12.50 12.30
C TRP A 169 -8.59 -11.34 12.85
N GLN A 170 -7.34 -11.23 12.42
CA GLN A 170 -6.49 -10.06 12.69
C GLN A 170 -6.27 -9.33 11.36
N VAL A 171 -7.04 -8.27 11.13
CA VAL A 171 -7.02 -7.52 9.88
C VAL A 171 -6.11 -6.31 10.03
N LEU A 172 -4.98 -6.29 9.34
CA LEU A 172 -4.11 -5.14 9.25
C LEU A 172 -4.63 -4.21 8.16
N GLY A 173 -4.97 -2.98 8.51
CA GLY A 173 -5.25 -1.92 7.53
C GLY A 173 -4.03 -1.02 7.38
N GLN A 174 -3.44 -0.96 6.18
CA GLN A 174 -2.20 -0.22 5.95
C GLN A 174 -2.08 0.23 4.48
N GLN A 175 -1.02 0.96 4.17
CA GLN A 175 -0.89 1.73 2.94
C GLN A 175 -0.39 0.87 1.76
N VAL A 176 0.75 0.20 1.92
CA VAL A 176 1.55 -0.35 0.79
C VAL A 176 1.59 -1.87 0.77
N LEU A 177 1.73 -2.50 -0.40
CA LEU A 177 1.74 -3.97 -0.49
C LEU A 177 2.79 -4.65 0.41
N MET A 178 2.37 -5.68 1.12
CA MET A 178 3.20 -6.53 1.98
C MET A 178 3.71 -7.78 1.24
N GLY A 179 2.95 -8.25 0.24
CA GLY A 179 3.33 -9.33 -0.66
C GLY A 179 4.63 -9.06 -1.41
N LYS A 180 5.29 -10.14 -1.85
CA LYS A 180 6.52 -10.07 -2.64
C LYS A 180 6.13 -9.96 -4.12
N LEU A 181 6.32 -8.78 -4.70
CA LEU A 181 6.07 -8.50 -6.11
C LEU A 181 7.42 -8.23 -6.79
N ASN A 182 7.86 -9.15 -7.64
CA ASN A 182 9.12 -9.02 -8.35
C ASN A 182 8.93 -8.35 -9.71
N ILE A 183 10.00 -7.73 -10.21
CA ILE A 183 10.04 -7.19 -11.57
C ILE A 183 9.89 -8.37 -12.55
N PRO A 184 8.84 -8.37 -13.40
CA PRO A 184 8.72 -9.38 -14.44
C PRO A 184 9.70 -9.12 -15.58
N VAL A 185 10.23 -10.20 -16.17
CA VAL A 185 10.92 -10.13 -17.45
C VAL A 185 9.86 -10.06 -18.55
N ILE A 186 9.82 -8.94 -19.27
CA ILE A 186 8.98 -8.76 -20.45
C ILE A 186 9.80 -9.24 -21.66
N PRO A 187 9.29 -10.20 -22.45
CA PRO A 187 9.96 -10.64 -23.66
C PRO A 187 10.25 -9.47 -24.61
N PRO A 188 11.45 -9.38 -25.23
CA PRO A 188 11.82 -8.25 -26.08
C PRO A 188 10.84 -7.96 -27.22
N GLU A 189 10.22 -9.01 -27.78
CA GLU A 189 9.19 -8.92 -28.80
C GLU A 189 7.90 -8.27 -28.30
N GLU A 190 7.52 -8.52 -27.05
CA GLU A 190 6.34 -7.89 -26.43
C GLU A 190 6.62 -6.43 -26.10
N LEU A 191 7.81 -6.16 -25.55
CA LEU A 191 8.27 -4.81 -25.24
C LEU A 191 8.39 -3.94 -26.51
N ALA A 192 8.79 -4.53 -27.64
CA ALA A 192 8.86 -3.84 -28.92
C ALA A 192 7.47 -3.52 -29.52
N ASN A 193 6.42 -4.22 -29.09
CA ASN A 193 5.06 -4.04 -29.59
C ASN A 193 4.23 -3.00 -28.80
N ILE A 194 4.78 -2.45 -27.72
CA ILE A 194 4.12 -1.43 -26.91
C ILE A 194 4.75 -0.05 -27.10
N GLU A 195 3.90 0.98 -27.14
CA GLU A 195 4.36 2.37 -27.18
C GLU A 195 4.50 2.90 -25.76
N LEU A 196 5.75 3.05 -25.30
CA LEU A 196 6.05 3.67 -24.02
C LEU A 196 6.08 5.19 -24.15
N SER A 197 5.38 5.87 -23.24
CA SER A 197 5.46 7.32 -23.09
C SER A 197 6.89 7.77 -22.74
N GLU A 198 7.20 9.04 -23.00
CA GLU A 198 8.51 9.63 -22.62
C GLU A 198 8.77 9.48 -21.11
N TYR A 199 7.70 9.53 -20.31
CA TYR A 199 7.78 9.36 -18.87
C TYR A 199 8.04 7.90 -18.45
N ALA A 200 7.40 6.93 -19.10
CA ALA A 200 7.50 5.52 -18.71
C ALA A 200 8.79 4.85 -19.23
N ARG A 201 9.24 5.22 -20.43
CA ARG A 201 10.38 4.60 -21.12
C ARG A 201 11.64 4.40 -20.27
N PRO A 202 12.23 5.43 -19.62
CA PRO A 202 13.45 5.24 -18.86
C PRO A 202 13.26 4.29 -17.66
N ARG A 203 12.07 4.31 -17.03
CA ARG A 203 11.75 3.43 -15.90
C ARG A 203 11.61 1.98 -16.34
N VAL A 204 10.91 1.74 -17.46
CA VAL A 204 10.74 0.39 -18.02
C VAL A 204 12.08 -0.17 -18.49
N GLU A 205 12.91 0.62 -19.18
CA GLU A 205 14.24 0.18 -19.61
C GLU A 205 15.15 -0.18 -18.43
N GLN A 206 15.18 0.66 -17.38
CA GLN A 206 15.95 0.38 -16.17
C GLN A 206 15.44 -0.89 -15.46
N THR A 207 14.13 -1.02 -15.26
CA THR A 207 13.56 -2.19 -14.59
C THR A 207 13.79 -3.48 -15.38
N GLN A 208 13.68 -3.45 -16.71
CA GLN A 208 13.94 -4.63 -17.55
C GLN A 208 15.42 -5.06 -17.54
N GLN A 209 16.37 -4.14 -17.33
CA GLN A 209 17.78 -4.51 -17.09
C GLN A 209 17.97 -5.23 -15.75
N LEU A 210 17.13 -4.94 -14.77
CA LEU A 210 17.17 -5.52 -13.42
C LEU A 210 16.32 -6.79 -13.26
N ALA A 211 15.34 -7.01 -14.14
CA ALA A 211 14.41 -8.13 -14.09
C ALA A 211 15.09 -9.51 -13.97
N PRO A 212 16.22 -9.82 -14.65
CA PRO A 212 16.90 -11.11 -14.52
C PRO A 212 17.43 -11.42 -13.12
N TYR A 213 17.61 -10.41 -12.26
CA TYR A 213 18.06 -10.58 -10.88
C TYR A 213 16.91 -10.94 -9.93
N GLY A 214 15.65 -10.95 -10.40
CA GLY A 214 14.48 -11.26 -9.57
C GLY A 214 14.26 -10.24 -8.45
N LEU A 215 14.59 -8.97 -8.70
CA LEU A 215 14.48 -7.91 -7.69
C LEU A 215 13.02 -7.50 -7.46
N PRO A 216 12.71 -6.97 -6.28
CA PRO A 216 11.39 -6.41 -6.01
C PRO A 216 11.02 -5.24 -6.94
N SER A 217 9.75 -5.11 -7.30
CA SER A 217 9.27 -4.09 -8.25
C SER A 217 9.04 -2.72 -7.61
N ASN A 218 8.74 -2.69 -6.30
CA ASN A 218 8.44 -1.45 -5.58
C ASN A 218 9.27 -1.34 -4.29
N LEU A 219 10.28 -0.47 -4.31
CA LEU A 219 11.12 -0.18 -3.14
C LEU A 219 10.48 0.81 -2.15
N ASP A 220 9.37 1.44 -2.54
CA ASP A 220 8.50 2.22 -1.66
C ASP A 220 7.61 1.29 -0.79
N ALA A 221 7.19 0.14 -1.31
CA ALA A 221 6.41 -0.84 -0.53
C ALA A 221 7.26 -1.68 0.46
N TRP A 222 6.65 -2.66 1.14
CA TRP A 222 7.37 -3.56 2.07
C TRP A 222 8.49 -4.37 1.41
N ASP A 223 8.45 -4.49 0.09
CA ASP A 223 9.50 -5.08 -0.73
C ASP A 223 10.82 -4.30 -0.68
N GLY A 224 10.74 -2.99 -0.45
CA GLY A 224 11.88 -2.19 -0.06
C GLY A 224 12.43 -2.58 1.31
N TYR A 225 11.64 -3.10 2.24
CA TYR A 225 12.02 -3.23 3.65
C TYR A 225 11.96 -4.70 4.13
N PRO A 226 12.67 -5.63 3.48
CA PRO A 226 12.53 -7.07 3.74
C PRO A 226 12.86 -7.45 5.18
N ALA A 227 13.86 -6.83 5.81
CA ALA A 227 14.18 -7.10 7.21
C ALA A 227 13.04 -6.68 8.17
N ALA A 228 12.40 -5.54 7.91
CA ALA A 228 11.22 -5.10 8.67
C ALA A 228 10.01 -6.00 8.42
N ARG A 229 9.79 -6.39 7.16
CA ARG A 229 8.73 -7.33 6.79
C ARG A 229 8.86 -8.65 7.53
N GLU A 230 10.06 -9.23 7.60
CA GLU A 230 10.28 -10.50 8.30
C GLU A 230 10.09 -10.38 9.82
N ARG A 231 10.42 -9.24 10.44
CA ARG A 231 10.07 -8.98 11.85
C ARG A 231 8.55 -8.95 12.06
N LEU A 232 7.82 -8.28 11.17
CA LEU A 232 6.36 -8.26 11.21
C LEU A 232 5.77 -9.67 11.00
N PHE A 233 6.27 -10.42 10.03
CA PHE A 233 5.86 -11.80 9.80
C PHE A 233 6.11 -12.70 11.00
N ALA A 234 7.23 -12.53 11.70
CA ALA A 234 7.49 -13.25 12.95
C ALA A 234 6.44 -12.92 14.03
N MET A 235 6.04 -11.64 14.17
CA MET A 235 4.96 -11.24 15.09
C MET A 235 3.62 -11.87 14.70
N LEU A 236 3.25 -11.85 13.42
CA LEU A 236 2.01 -12.46 12.93
C LEU A 236 1.99 -13.96 13.15
N SER A 237 3.07 -14.67 12.82
CA SER A 237 3.19 -16.10 13.03
C SER A 237 3.05 -16.49 14.50
N ALA A 238 3.66 -15.72 15.40
CA ALA A 238 3.62 -15.99 16.84
C ALA A 238 2.27 -15.59 17.50
N HIS A 239 1.68 -14.48 17.07
CA HIS A 239 0.63 -13.79 17.83
C HIS A 239 -0.68 -13.57 17.09
N ALA A 240 -0.77 -13.81 15.79
CA ALA A 240 -2.04 -13.82 15.06
C ALA A 240 -2.57 -15.26 14.91
N THR A 241 -3.90 -15.41 14.81
CA THR A 241 -4.59 -16.64 14.44
C THR A 241 -4.75 -16.68 12.92
N ASN A 242 -5.50 -15.71 12.37
CA ASN A 242 -5.82 -15.58 10.95
C ASN A 242 -5.54 -14.15 10.45
N PRO A 243 -4.28 -13.82 10.16
CA PRO A 243 -3.93 -12.47 9.72
C PRO A 243 -4.29 -12.22 8.26
N ILE A 244 -4.86 -11.04 8.01
CA ILE A 244 -5.19 -10.51 6.68
C ILE A 244 -4.55 -9.11 6.57
N SER A 245 -3.77 -8.85 5.52
CA SER A 245 -3.30 -7.51 5.16
C SER A 245 -4.24 -6.88 4.14
N LEU A 246 -4.65 -5.62 4.38
CA LEU A 246 -5.33 -4.78 3.41
C LEU A 246 -4.37 -3.65 3.01
N ALA A 247 -4.26 -3.40 1.70
CA ALA A 247 -3.33 -2.43 1.13
C ALA A 247 -3.98 -1.62 0.00
N GLY A 248 -3.40 -0.46 -0.31
CA GLY A 248 -3.75 0.41 -1.43
C GLY A 248 -2.49 0.80 -2.23
N ASP A 249 -2.25 2.12 -2.34
CA ASP A 249 -1.06 2.76 -2.94
C ASP A 249 -0.87 2.49 -4.45
N THR A 250 -0.58 1.25 -4.82
CA THR A 250 -0.17 0.81 -6.17
C THR A 250 -1.22 0.89 -7.26
N HIS A 251 -2.42 1.37 -6.94
CA HIS A 251 -3.58 1.52 -7.81
C HIS A 251 -4.12 0.24 -8.48
N ASN A 252 -3.53 -0.94 -8.37
CA ASN A 252 -4.03 -2.16 -8.99
C ASN A 252 -4.64 -3.15 -7.99
N GLY A 253 -5.40 -4.13 -8.47
CA GLY A 253 -5.94 -5.20 -7.63
C GLY A 253 -4.86 -6.26 -7.38
N TRP A 254 -4.64 -6.67 -6.13
CA TRP A 254 -3.62 -7.66 -5.77
C TRP A 254 -4.09 -8.68 -4.75
N ALA A 255 -3.67 -9.93 -4.87
CA ALA A 255 -3.99 -10.99 -3.93
C ALA A 255 -2.77 -11.89 -3.71
N PHE A 256 -2.25 -11.93 -2.49
CA PHE A 256 -1.06 -12.71 -2.14
C PHE A 256 -1.33 -13.74 -1.06
N ASN A 257 -0.64 -14.87 -1.15
CA ASN A 257 -0.34 -15.71 0.00
C ASN A 257 0.95 -15.22 0.63
N LEU A 258 0.91 -14.66 1.84
CA LEU A 258 2.10 -14.13 2.50
C LEU A 258 2.93 -15.28 3.07
N THR A 259 4.16 -15.44 2.58
CA THR A 259 5.12 -16.43 3.10
C THR A 259 6.36 -15.77 3.67
N ASN A 260 6.86 -16.29 4.81
CA ASN A 260 8.12 -15.83 5.38
C ASN A 260 9.33 -16.35 4.58
N ALA A 261 10.54 -15.95 4.98
CA ALA A 261 11.77 -16.42 4.32
C ALA A 261 11.97 -17.95 4.36
N GLN A 262 11.29 -18.67 5.24
CA GLN A 262 11.31 -20.14 5.34
C GLN A 262 10.22 -20.81 4.47
N GLY A 263 9.37 -20.04 3.78
CA GLY A 263 8.26 -20.55 2.97
C GLY A 263 7.02 -20.94 3.76
N GLU A 264 6.95 -20.58 5.04
CA GLU A 264 5.82 -20.85 5.93
C GLU A 264 4.70 -19.83 5.70
N ALA A 265 3.45 -20.29 5.76
CA ALA A 265 2.28 -19.42 5.59
C ALA A 265 2.10 -18.48 6.78
N VAL A 266 2.16 -17.18 6.51
CA VAL A 266 1.96 -16.13 7.51
C VAL A 266 0.51 -15.66 7.52
N GLY A 267 -0.06 -15.39 6.34
CA GLY A 267 -1.40 -14.82 6.17
C GLY A 267 -1.75 -14.61 4.70
N VAL A 268 -2.77 -13.82 4.44
CA VAL A 268 -3.14 -13.39 3.08
C VAL A 268 -3.12 -11.87 2.97
N GLU A 269 -2.94 -11.36 1.76
CA GLU A 269 -3.09 -9.93 1.47
C GLU A 269 -4.07 -9.69 0.34
N TRP A 270 -4.85 -8.62 0.48
CA TRP A 270 -5.68 -8.04 -0.57
C TRP A 270 -5.32 -6.57 -0.78
N GLY A 271 -4.73 -6.25 -1.94
CA GLY A 271 -4.54 -4.90 -2.44
C GLY A 271 -5.79 -4.42 -3.18
N THR A 272 -6.27 -3.22 -2.85
CA THR A 272 -7.40 -2.59 -3.52
C THR A 272 -6.95 -1.84 -4.78
N PRO A 273 -7.72 -1.91 -5.88
CA PRO A 273 -7.52 -0.98 -6.98
C PRO A 273 -7.75 0.47 -6.48
N GLY A 274 -7.07 1.43 -7.10
CA GLY A 274 -7.38 2.84 -6.95
C GLY A 274 -8.80 3.18 -7.42
N VAL A 275 -9.43 4.13 -6.73
CA VAL A 275 -10.79 4.62 -7.06
C VAL A 275 -10.80 5.28 -8.43
N SER A 276 -9.79 6.12 -8.72
CA SER A 276 -9.68 6.85 -9.99
C SER A 276 -8.26 6.97 -10.53
N SER A 277 -7.23 6.83 -9.69
CA SER A 277 -5.84 6.99 -10.10
C SER A 277 -5.41 5.93 -11.11
N PRO A 278 -4.60 6.31 -12.13
CA PRO A 278 -4.14 5.38 -13.16
C PRO A 278 -3.24 4.29 -12.58
N GLY A 279 -3.38 3.06 -13.05
CA GLY A 279 -2.56 1.92 -12.64
C GLY A 279 -1.41 1.63 -13.61
N LEU A 280 -0.83 0.44 -13.44
CA LEU A 280 0.29 -0.10 -14.21
C LEU A 280 0.08 -0.04 -15.73
N GLU A 281 -1.16 -0.13 -16.21
CA GLU A 281 -1.51 -0.05 -17.63
C GLU A 281 -1.07 1.27 -18.31
N ASN A 282 -0.86 2.34 -17.54
CA ASN A 282 -0.37 3.62 -18.06
C ASN A 282 1.17 3.67 -18.18
N TYR A 283 1.87 2.76 -17.51
CA TYR A 283 3.33 2.67 -17.53
C TYR A 283 3.80 1.58 -18.50
N VAL A 284 3.12 0.44 -18.50
CA VAL A 284 3.42 -0.69 -19.36
C VAL A 284 2.11 -1.17 -19.99
N PRO A 285 1.73 -0.65 -21.18
CA PRO A 285 0.44 -0.91 -21.80
C PRO A 285 0.37 -2.28 -22.51
N LEU A 286 0.77 -3.35 -21.80
CA LEU A 286 0.53 -4.72 -22.23
C LEU A 286 -0.94 -5.11 -21.97
N PRO A 287 -1.50 -6.02 -22.79
CA PRO A 287 -2.76 -6.68 -22.48
C PRO A 287 -2.81 -7.21 -21.02
N PRO A 288 -3.88 -6.97 -20.24
CA PRO A 288 -3.94 -7.34 -18.83
C PRO A 288 -3.66 -8.82 -18.53
N GLU A 289 -4.15 -9.73 -19.36
CA GLU A 289 -3.90 -11.18 -19.20
C GLU A 289 -2.41 -11.54 -19.34
N GLN A 290 -1.71 -10.87 -20.26
CA GLN A 290 -0.29 -11.06 -20.49
C GLN A 290 0.51 -10.50 -19.31
N MET A 291 0.20 -9.27 -18.88
CA MET A 291 0.84 -8.67 -17.70
C MET A 291 0.62 -9.52 -16.44
N GLN A 292 -0.60 -10.02 -16.23
CA GLN A 292 -0.92 -10.92 -15.12
C GLN A 292 -0.07 -12.20 -15.16
N ALA A 293 0.07 -12.83 -16.34
CA ALA A 293 0.89 -14.03 -16.49
C ALA A 293 2.37 -13.77 -16.15
N LEU A 294 2.92 -12.66 -16.62
CA LEU A 294 4.30 -12.25 -16.35
C LEU A 294 4.54 -11.98 -14.86
N LEU A 295 3.66 -11.20 -14.22
CA LEU A 295 3.77 -10.88 -12.80
C LEU A 295 3.67 -12.13 -11.92
N LYS A 296 2.71 -13.02 -12.21
CA LYS A 296 2.57 -14.30 -11.50
C LYS A 296 3.75 -15.23 -11.73
N GLY A 297 4.33 -15.22 -12.93
CA GLY A 297 5.55 -15.97 -13.23
C GLY A 297 6.77 -15.48 -12.45
N ALA A 298 6.87 -14.17 -12.22
CA ALA A 298 7.97 -13.57 -11.46
C ALA A 298 7.77 -13.61 -9.94
N SER A 299 6.52 -13.72 -9.47
CA SER A 299 6.15 -13.53 -8.07
C SER A 299 5.38 -14.76 -7.53
N PRO A 300 6.07 -15.76 -6.94
CA PRO A 300 5.46 -17.04 -6.54
C PRO A 300 4.28 -16.94 -5.56
N ASP A 301 4.27 -15.88 -4.75
CA ASP A 301 3.23 -15.64 -3.75
C ASP A 301 1.98 -14.91 -4.31
N LEU A 302 2.06 -14.40 -5.56
CA LEU A 302 0.97 -13.69 -6.21
C LEU A 302 -0.07 -14.67 -6.77
N VAL A 303 -1.25 -14.68 -6.17
CA VAL A 303 -2.35 -15.59 -6.54
C VAL A 303 -3.19 -15.00 -7.68
N ALA A 304 -3.55 -13.73 -7.56
CA ALA A 304 -4.35 -13.00 -8.53
C ALA A 304 -3.98 -11.52 -8.55
N CYS A 305 -4.14 -10.88 -9.70
CA CYS A 305 -4.07 -9.43 -9.83
C CYS A 305 -5.00 -8.93 -10.93
N ASP A 306 -5.40 -7.65 -10.84
CA ASP A 306 -6.01 -6.89 -11.91
C ASP A 306 -5.19 -5.62 -12.14
N THR A 307 -4.60 -5.52 -13.33
CA THR A 307 -3.63 -4.46 -13.65
C THR A 307 -4.21 -3.33 -14.49
N SER A 308 -5.54 -3.15 -14.54
CA SER A 308 -6.15 -2.16 -15.44
C SER A 308 -7.43 -1.48 -14.95
N GLN A 309 -8.23 -2.12 -14.10
CA GLN A 309 -9.57 -1.64 -13.76
C GLN A 309 -9.63 -0.89 -12.42
N ARG A 310 -10.40 0.21 -12.40
CA ARG A 310 -10.61 1.07 -11.22
C ARG A 310 -11.81 0.65 -10.39
N GLY A 311 -11.79 0.96 -9.09
CA GLY A 311 -12.91 0.66 -8.20
C GLY A 311 -12.49 0.52 -6.74
N TRP A 312 -13.02 -0.49 -6.05
CA TRP A 312 -12.75 -0.74 -4.63
C TRP A 312 -12.80 -2.24 -4.29
N THR A 313 -12.25 -2.63 -3.14
CA THR A 313 -12.41 -3.98 -2.59
C THR A 313 -13.56 -4.04 -1.59
N GLN A 314 -14.48 -4.99 -1.77
CA GLN A 314 -15.45 -5.36 -0.74
C GLN A 314 -14.95 -6.58 0.03
N VAL A 315 -14.82 -6.45 1.36
CA VAL A 315 -14.39 -7.54 2.26
C VAL A 315 -15.58 -8.01 3.10
N THR A 316 -15.79 -9.32 3.14
CA THR A 316 -16.76 -9.98 4.03
C THR A 316 -16.01 -10.88 5.00
N LEU A 317 -16.18 -10.63 6.30
CA LEU A 317 -15.61 -11.47 7.36
C LEU A 317 -16.73 -12.33 7.96
N ALA A 318 -16.52 -13.65 7.99
CA ALA A 318 -17.37 -14.60 8.69
C ALA A 318 -16.52 -15.51 9.58
N PRO A 319 -17.10 -16.21 10.57
CA PRO A 319 -16.31 -17.06 11.49
C PRO A 319 -15.45 -18.12 10.80
N GLU A 320 -15.92 -18.67 9.67
CA GLU A 320 -15.24 -19.79 8.98
C GLU A 320 -14.41 -19.37 7.76
N ALA A 321 -14.67 -18.19 7.21
CA ALA A 321 -13.99 -17.69 6.03
C ALA A 321 -14.06 -16.17 5.93
N ALA A 322 -13.05 -15.60 5.29
CA ALA A 322 -13.03 -14.22 4.86
C ALA A 322 -12.93 -14.18 3.32
N THR A 323 -13.69 -13.29 2.71
CA THR A 323 -13.74 -13.12 1.26
C THR A 323 -13.47 -11.68 0.89
N ALA A 324 -12.60 -11.45 -0.08
CA ALA A 324 -12.49 -10.18 -0.79
C ALA A 324 -13.01 -10.31 -2.21
N GLN A 325 -13.66 -9.26 -2.71
CA GLN A 325 -14.07 -9.16 -4.10
C GLN A 325 -13.77 -7.74 -4.60
N TRP A 326 -13.01 -7.64 -5.69
CA TRP A 326 -12.86 -6.37 -6.38
C TRP A 326 -14.17 -5.99 -7.07
N ARG A 327 -14.60 -4.75 -6.87
CA ARG A 327 -15.74 -4.13 -7.53
C ARG A 327 -15.17 -3.08 -8.46
N PHE A 328 -15.44 -3.20 -9.74
CA PHE A 328 -14.88 -2.32 -10.75
C PHE A 328 -15.94 -1.36 -11.29
N VAL A 329 -15.51 -0.21 -11.78
CA VAL A 329 -16.34 0.75 -12.50
C VAL A 329 -15.92 0.79 -13.97
N SER A 330 -16.89 0.89 -14.87
CA SER A 330 -16.63 0.92 -16.31
C SER A 330 -16.00 2.22 -16.80
N SER A 331 -16.04 3.28 -16.01
CA SER A 331 -15.44 4.58 -16.32
C SER A 331 -15.16 5.35 -15.04
N VAL A 332 -14.09 6.14 -15.05
CA VAL A 332 -13.75 7.12 -14.01
C VAL A 332 -13.80 8.57 -14.53
N VAL A 333 -14.14 8.75 -15.81
CA VAL A 333 -14.25 10.06 -16.47
C VAL A 333 -15.67 10.41 -16.85
N GLU A 334 -16.54 9.41 -17.01
CA GLU A 334 -17.96 9.59 -17.29
C GLU A 334 -18.78 9.55 -16.00
N PRO A 335 -19.77 10.43 -15.82
CA PRO A 335 -20.62 10.45 -14.62
C PRO A 335 -21.55 9.23 -14.53
N THR A 336 -21.86 8.60 -15.66
CA THR A 336 -22.66 7.38 -15.71
C THR A 336 -21.74 6.20 -15.98
N TYR A 337 -21.68 5.27 -15.05
CA TYR A 337 -20.91 4.04 -15.16
C TYR A 337 -21.75 2.85 -14.69
N HIS A 338 -21.31 1.64 -15.03
CA HIS A 338 -21.82 0.42 -14.43
C HIS A 338 -20.74 -0.24 -13.59
N THR A 339 -21.16 -1.02 -12.61
CA THR A 339 -20.25 -1.79 -11.77
C THR A 339 -20.17 -3.24 -12.24
N SER A 340 -18.97 -3.80 -12.28
CA SER A 340 -18.74 -5.24 -12.40
C SER A 340 -18.04 -5.76 -11.14
N ALA A 341 -17.91 -7.08 -11.02
CA ALA A 341 -17.24 -7.70 -9.90
C ALA A 341 -16.26 -8.75 -10.41
N GLY A 342 -15.07 -8.80 -9.81
CA GLY A 342 -14.11 -9.87 -10.03
C GLY A 342 -14.51 -11.17 -9.34
N GLU A 343 -13.74 -12.22 -9.58
CA GLU A 343 -13.89 -13.48 -8.86
C GLU A 343 -13.63 -13.29 -7.36
N PRO A 344 -14.40 -13.95 -6.48
CA PRO A 344 -14.19 -13.86 -5.04
C PRO A 344 -12.88 -14.55 -4.63
N LEU A 345 -12.06 -13.83 -3.87
CA LEU A 345 -10.84 -14.32 -3.27
C LEU A 345 -11.12 -14.76 -1.84
N VAL A 346 -11.02 -16.06 -1.56
CA VAL A 346 -11.46 -16.64 -0.29
C VAL A 346 -10.27 -17.15 0.50
N THR A 347 -10.20 -16.82 1.79
CA THR A 347 -9.35 -17.53 2.76
C THR A 347 -10.24 -18.19 3.80
N ARG A 348 -9.95 -19.45 4.13
CA ARG A 348 -10.66 -20.18 5.18
C ARG A 348 -9.93 -20.00 6.50
N ARG A 349 -10.69 -20.05 7.59
CA ARG A 349 -10.15 -20.03 8.94
C ARG A 349 -9.06 -21.10 9.08
N ASP A 350 -7.99 -20.73 9.75
CA ASP A 350 -6.82 -21.52 10.10
C ASP A 350 -5.97 -22.02 8.91
N THR A 351 -6.26 -21.60 7.67
CA THR A 351 -5.44 -21.96 6.50
C THR A 351 -4.31 -20.98 6.22
N ARG A 352 -4.52 -19.69 6.53
CA ARG A 352 -3.61 -18.58 6.20
C ARG A 352 -3.22 -18.54 4.71
N ARG A 353 -4.12 -19.03 3.86
CA ARG A 353 -3.94 -19.09 2.41
C ARG A 353 -5.26 -18.81 1.70
N LEU A 354 -5.16 -18.22 0.52
CA LEU A 354 -6.23 -18.13 -0.46
C LEU A 354 -6.51 -19.53 -1.03
N THR A 355 -7.79 -19.83 -1.24
CA THR A 355 -8.29 -21.15 -1.69
C THR A 355 -9.07 -21.08 -2.97
#